data_AF-A0A6B2LJR6-F1
#
_entry.id   AF-A0A6B2LJR6-F1
#
_cell.length_a   1.000
_cell.length_b   1.000
_cell.length_c   1.000
_cell.angle_alpha   90.00
_cell.angle_beta   90.00
_cell.angle_gamma   90.00
#
_symmetry.space_group_name_H-M   'P 1'
#
loop_
_entity.id
_entity.type
_entity.pdbx_description
1 polymer ?
#
loop_
_entity_poly.entity_id
_entity_poly.type
_entity_poly.pdbx_seq_one_letter_code
_entity_poly.pdbx_strand_id
1 'polypeptide(L)'
;MQYLQEKGYWSTIHMLESETQYYFDMKHFKELWIEGSWDELISYLYGFIKPEKVQEHSALFFEILKQRFLDALEKDDKDLATFILKKDVVAFLNLDGKEHNETDTQRERIYNEFLTMYNQQDNSSRHTDKLPWKDNSRETRQMIYPHIENYLLEMVPSIKCCVECPKIPQKGRLRTIINQSLNFQLKM
;
A
#
# COMPACT_ATOMS: atom_id res chain seq x y z
N MET A 1 0.12 -16.57 -13.91
CA MET A 1 -0.21 -15.20 -14.38
C MET A 1 -1.03 -15.19 -15.66
N GLN A 2 -0.45 -15.39 -16.87
CA GLN A 2 -1.20 -15.26 -18.15
C GLN A 2 -2.54 -16.02 -18.21
N TYR A 3 -2.55 -17.30 -17.79
CA TYR A 3 -3.79 -18.09 -17.80
C TYR A 3 -4.89 -17.52 -16.89
N LEU A 4 -4.51 -16.99 -15.72
CA LEU A 4 -5.46 -16.39 -14.79
C LEU A 4 -6.01 -15.07 -15.37
N GLN A 5 -5.16 -14.29 -16.06
CA GLN A 5 -5.57 -13.06 -16.74
C GLN A 5 -6.60 -13.37 -17.85
N GLU A 6 -6.34 -14.40 -18.66
CA GLU A 6 -7.26 -14.88 -19.70
C GLU A 6 -8.61 -15.37 -19.13
N LYS A 7 -8.63 -15.80 -17.87
CA LYS A 7 -9.84 -16.25 -17.16
C LYS A 7 -10.52 -15.15 -16.35
N GLY A 8 -9.88 -13.98 -16.18
CA GLY A 8 -10.42 -12.86 -15.40
C GLY A 8 -10.32 -13.06 -13.88
N TYR A 9 -9.43 -13.92 -13.39
CA TYR A 9 -9.27 -14.19 -11.95
C TYR A 9 -8.30 -13.21 -11.28
N TRP A 10 -8.68 -11.94 -11.22
CA TRP A 10 -7.83 -10.83 -10.71
C TRP A 10 -7.44 -10.98 -9.24
N SER A 11 -8.36 -11.35 -8.35
CA SER A 11 -8.03 -11.60 -6.94
C SER A 11 -6.97 -12.70 -6.79
N THR A 12 -7.07 -13.79 -7.55
CA THR A 12 -6.08 -14.87 -7.54
C THR A 12 -4.73 -14.44 -8.13
N ILE A 13 -4.74 -13.53 -9.10
CA ILE A 13 -3.52 -12.94 -9.68
C ILE A 13 -2.78 -12.15 -8.61
N HIS A 14 -3.44 -11.21 -7.94
CA HIS A 14 -2.81 -10.36 -6.94
C HIS A 14 -2.36 -11.12 -5.69
N MET A 15 -3.10 -12.16 -5.29
CA MET A 15 -2.67 -13.08 -4.25
C MET A 15 -1.39 -13.82 -4.68
N LEU A 16 -1.36 -14.40 -5.88
CA LEU A 16 -0.19 -15.10 -6.41
C LEU A 16 1.02 -14.17 -6.54
N GLU A 17 0.83 -12.91 -6.94
CA GLU A 17 1.86 -11.87 -6.97
C GLU A 17 2.46 -11.65 -5.59
N SER A 18 1.63 -11.43 -4.57
CA SER A 18 2.08 -11.17 -3.20
C SER A 18 2.80 -12.37 -2.57
N GLU A 19 2.34 -13.60 -2.83
CA GLU A 19 2.92 -14.82 -2.27
C GLU A 19 4.23 -15.21 -2.95
N THR A 20 4.32 -15.03 -4.27
CA THR A 20 5.50 -15.43 -5.05
C THR A 20 6.54 -14.34 -5.19
N GLN A 21 6.16 -13.08 -4.92
CA GLN A 21 6.98 -11.88 -5.14
C GLN A 21 7.48 -11.74 -6.58
N TYR A 22 6.88 -12.47 -7.52
CA TYR A 22 7.40 -12.59 -8.89
C TYR A 22 7.14 -11.34 -9.73
N TYR A 23 6.00 -10.69 -9.49
CA TYR A 23 5.57 -9.53 -10.23
C TYR A 23 4.80 -8.59 -9.29
N PHE A 24 5.16 -7.31 -9.32
CA PHE A 24 4.43 -6.24 -8.65
C PHE A 24 3.60 -5.49 -9.68
N ASP A 25 2.27 -5.59 -9.56
CA ASP A 25 1.34 -4.89 -10.41
C ASP A 25 1.18 -3.43 -9.94
N MET A 26 1.95 -2.52 -10.56
CA MET A 26 1.84 -1.09 -10.29
C MET A 26 0.46 -0.52 -10.58
N LYS A 27 -0.27 -1.08 -11.55
CA LYS A 27 -1.61 -0.60 -11.87
C LYS A 27 -2.57 -0.95 -10.74
N HIS A 28 -2.50 -2.18 -10.23
CA HIS A 28 -3.29 -2.62 -9.09
C HIS A 28 -2.98 -1.79 -7.84
N PHE A 29 -1.69 -1.60 -7.52
CA PHE A 29 -1.28 -0.77 -6.39
C PHE A 29 -1.80 0.68 -6.49
N LYS A 30 -1.72 1.28 -7.69
CA LYS A 30 -2.28 2.61 -7.96
C LYS A 30 -3.79 2.69 -7.74
N GLU A 31 -4.51 1.68 -8.19
CA GLU A 31 -5.98 1.61 -8.02
C GLU A 31 -6.33 1.55 -6.53
N LEU A 32 -5.70 0.66 -5.76
CA LEU A 32 -5.90 0.57 -4.31
C LEU A 32 -5.57 1.90 -3.59
N TRP A 33 -4.49 2.58 -3.99
CA TRP A 33 -4.11 3.88 -3.44
C TRP A 33 -5.16 4.96 -3.72
N ILE A 34 -5.60 5.05 -4.98
CA ILE A 34 -6.58 6.07 -5.40
C ILE A 34 -7.94 5.81 -4.77
N GLU A 35 -8.35 4.54 -4.61
CA GLU A 35 -9.63 4.16 -3.99
C GLU A 35 -9.62 4.34 -2.46
N GLY A 36 -8.45 4.37 -1.84
CA GLY A 36 -8.32 4.42 -0.37
C GLY A 36 -8.58 3.06 0.27
N SER A 37 -8.31 1.97 -0.46
CA SER A 37 -8.43 0.59 0.02
C SER A 37 -7.18 0.21 0.83
N TRP A 38 -6.97 0.93 1.94
CA TRP A 38 -5.71 0.92 2.70
C TRP A 38 -5.32 -0.46 3.26
N ASP A 39 -6.28 -1.24 3.74
CA ASP A 39 -6.00 -2.57 4.30
C ASP A 39 -5.50 -3.54 3.22
N GLU A 40 -6.14 -3.54 2.03
CA GLU A 40 -5.70 -4.33 0.88
C GLU A 40 -4.34 -3.85 0.35
N LEU A 41 -4.13 -2.53 0.30
CA LEU A 41 -2.87 -1.93 -0.15
C LEU A 41 -1.70 -2.33 0.77
N ILE A 42 -1.89 -2.25 2.08
CA ILE A 42 -0.88 -2.64 3.07
C ILE A 42 -0.62 -4.14 2.99
N SER A 43 -1.68 -4.96 2.88
CA SER A 43 -1.53 -6.42 2.72
C SER A 43 -0.75 -6.78 1.45
N TYR A 44 -1.00 -6.08 0.34
CA TYR A 44 -0.26 -6.28 -0.91
C TYR A 44 1.22 -5.90 -0.74
N LEU A 45 1.51 -4.76 -0.12
CA LEU A 45 2.88 -4.32 0.17
C LEU A 45 3.66 -5.29 1.06
N TYR A 46 3.03 -5.87 2.08
CA TYR A 46 3.68 -6.88 2.93
C TYR A 46 4.06 -8.16 2.18
N GLY A 47 3.43 -8.43 1.04
CA GLY A 47 3.89 -9.47 0.12
C GLY A 47 5.31 -9.24 -0.37
N PHE A 48 5.71 -7.98 -0.60
CA PHE A 48 7.00 -7.61 -1.21
C PHE A 48 8.01 -7.01 -0.23
N ILE A 49 7.53 -6.40 0.85
CA ILE A 49 8.35 -5.83 1.92
C ILE A 49 8.14 -6.70 3.15
N LYS A 50 9.18 -7.43 3.52
CA LYS A 50 9.13 -8.29 4.71
C LYS A 50 8.93 -7.44 5.97
N PRO A 51 8.23 -7.96 7.01
CA PRO A 51 8.00 -7.25 8.27
C PRO A 51 9.27 -6.70 8.90
N GLU A 52 10.42 -7.39 8.79
CA GLU A 52 11.68 -6.95 9.38
C GLU A 52 12.29 -5.73 8.67
N LYS A 53 11.92 -5.49 7.41
CA LYS A 53 12.40 -4.37 6.59
C LYS A 53 11.44 -3.19 6.54
N VAL A 54 10.30 -3.29 7.21
CA VAL A 54 9.31 -2.20 7.29
C VAL A 54 9.93 -0.93 7.84
N GLN A 55 10.86 -1.07 8.80
CA GLN A 55 11.58 0.07 9.38
C GLN A 55 12.43 0.84 8.35
N GLU A 56 13.06 0.14 7.41
CA GLU A 56 13.86 0.75 6.34
C GLU A 56 12.99 1.58 5.38
N HIS A 57 11.71 1.24 5.31
CA HIS A 57 10.70 1.91 4.47
C HIS A 57 9.66 2.68 5.28
N SER A 58 10.03 3.12 6.49
CA SER A 58 9.14 3.83 7.42
C SER A 58 8.47 5.04 6.78
N ALA A 59 9.16 5.78 5.90
CA ALA A 59 8.59 6.92 5.18
C ALA A 59 7.37 6.56 4.30
N LEU A 60 7.39 5.40 3.63
CA LEU A 60 6.27 4.93 2.80
C LEU A 60 5.06 4.57 3.67
N PHE A 61 5.29 3.76 4.70
CA PHE A 61 4.23 3.34 5.62
C PHE A 61 3.66 4.53 6.39
N PHE A 62 4.49 5.51 6.73
CA PHE A 62 4.06 6.76 7.34
C PHE A 62 3.10 7.53 6.43
N GLU A 63 3.44 7.69 5.15
CA GLU A 63 2.57 8.40 4.20
C GLU A 63 1.25 7.65 4.00
N ILE A 64 1.26 6.31 3.92
CA ILE A 64 0.04 5.49 3.87
C ILE A 64 -0.83 5.71 5.12
N LEU A 65 -0.23 5.65 6.32
CA LEU A 65 -0.95 5.87 7.57
C LEU A 65 -1.53 7.27 7.68
N LYS A 66 -0.78 8.28 7.20
CA LYS A 66 -1.25 9.66 7.13
C LYS A 66 -2.47 9.77 6.23
N GLN A 67 -2.40 9.27 5.00
CA GLN A 67 -3.54 9.30 4.08
C GLN A 67 -4.77 8.55 4.62
N ARG A 68 -4.56 7.36 5.21
CA ARG A 68 -5.62 6.59 5.89
C ARG A 68 -6.29 7.37 7.01
N PHE A 69 -5.49 8.07 7.82
CA PHE A 69 -6.00 8.89 8.91
C PHE A 69 -6.78 10.11 8.39
N LEU A 70 -6.26 10.80 7.38
CA LEU A 70 -6.95 11.93 6.76
C LEU A 70 -8.28 11.52 6.12
N ASP A 71 -8.37 10.35 5.48
CA ASP A 71 -9.62 9.77 4.97
C ASP A 71 -10.65 9.53 6.09
N ALA A 72 -10.20 9.07 7.27
CA ALA A 72 -11.07 8.85 8.42
C ALA A 72 -11.60 10.19 8.96
N LEU A 73 -10.73 11.21 9.02
CA LEU A 73 -11.12 12.57 9.42
C LEU A 73 -12.12 13.19 8.43
N GLU A 74 -11.89 13.05 7.12
CA GLU A 74 -12.78 13.57 6.07
C GLU A 74 -14.18 12.93 6.13
N LYS A 75 -14.26 11.62 6.41
CA LYS A 75 -15.52 10.88 6.56
C LYS A 75 -16.22 11.09 7.92
N ASP A 76 -15.64 11.90 8.80
CA ASP A 76 -16.06 12.07 10.20
C ASP A 76 -16.16 10.74 10.98
N ASP A 77 -15.35 9.75 10.60
CA ASP A 77 -15.27 8.44 11.25
C ASP A 77 -14.30 8.51 12.44
N LYS A 78 -14.82 9.02 13.57
CA LYS A 78 -14.03 9.20 14.80
C LYS A 78 -13.53 7.87 15.39
N ASP A 79 -14.30 6.80 15.23
CA ASP A 79 -13.91 5.47 15.73
C ASP A 79 -12.70 4.94 14.95
N LEU A 80 -12.72 5.05 13.62
CA LEU A 80 -11.58 4.67 12.79
C LEU A 80 -10.37 5.58 13.04
N ALA A 81 -10.57 6.90 13.15
CA ALA A 81 -9.48 7.84 13.42
C ALA A 81 -8.80 7.57 14.76
N THR A 82 -9.57 7.28 15.82
CA THR A 82 -9.01 6.93 17.13
C THR A 82 -8.34 5.56 17.14
N PHE A 83 -8.87 4.59 16.38
CA PHE A 83 -8.23 3.29 16.19
C PHE A 83 -6.86 3.44 15.52
N ILE A 84 -6.79 4.17 14.41
CA ILE A 84 -5.53 4.43 13.69
C ILE A 84 -4.53 5.13 14.63
N LEU A 85 -4.97 6.17 15.35
CA LEU A 85 -4.10 6.91 16.26
C LEU A 85 -3.56 6.05 17.42
N LYS A 86 -4.41 5.25 18.06
CA LYS A 86 -4.02 4.48 19.26
C LYS A 86 -3.32 3.18 18.95
N LYS A 87 -3.62 2.58 17.79
CA LYS A 87 -3.09 1.27 17.42
C LYS A 87 -2.02 1.39 16.36
N ASP A 88 -2.37 1.90 15.18
CA ASP A 88 -1.49 1.85 14.01
C ASP A 88 -0.31 2.83 14.15
N VAL A 89 -0.58 4.07 14.59
CA VAL A 89 0.47 5.08 14.83
C VAL A 89 1.35 4.63 16.00
N VAL A 90 0.79 4.19 17.12
CA VAL A 90 1.58 3.72 18.27
C VAL A 90 2.42 2.49 17.91
N ALA A 91 1.86 1.53 17.18
CA ALA A 91 2.61 0.36 16.70
C ALA A 91 3.76 0.79 15.77
N PHE A 92 3.52 1.72 14.86
CA PHE A 92 4.55 2.27 13.98
C PHE A 92 5.69 2.93 14.76
N LEU A 93 5.37 3.74 15.78
CA LEU A 93 6.37 4.39 16.64
C LEU A 93 7.18 3.37 17.47
N ASN A 94 6.56 2.26 17.88
CA ASN A 94 7.21 1.20 18.64
C ASN A 94 8.08 0.27 17.79
N LEU A 95 7.74 0.08 16.50
CA LEU A 95 8.55 -0.70 15.55
C LEU A 95 9.94 -0.08 15.31
N ASP A 96 10.08 1.22 15.61
CA ASP A 96 11.26 1.99 15.25
C ASP A 96 12.46 1.79 16.20
N GLY A 97 12.36 0.92 17.21
CA GLY A 97 13.43 0.10 17.82
C GLY A 97 14.81 0.70 18.18
N LYS A 98 15.03 2.00 18.06
CA LYS A 98 16.29 2.67 18.36
C LYS A 98 16.26 3.24 19.77
N GLU A 99 17.21 2.78 20.58
CA GLU A 99 17.58 3.37 21.86
C GLU A 99 17.96 4.84 21.66
N HIS A 100 17.21 5.72 22.34
CA HIS A 100 17.61 6.97 22.96
C HIS A 100 18.44 7.97 22.12
N ASN A 101 17.79 9.09 21.75
CA ASN A 101 18.16 10.49 22.10
C ASN A 101 17.67 11.54 21.07
N GLU A 102 17.49 11.18 19.79
CA GLU A 102 16.97 12.12 18.75
C GLU A 102 15.69 11.62 18.05
N THR A 103 15.46 10.30 18.03
CA THR A 103 14.30 9.68 17.37
C THR A 103 12.99 9.89 18.13
N ASP A 104 13.07 10.07 19.45
CA ASP A 104 11.90 10.35 20.30
C ASP A 104 11.24 11.68 19.94
N THR A 105 12.03 12.70 19.55
CA THR A 105 11.52 14.00 19.12
C THR A 105 10.75 13.91 17.81
N GLN A 106 11.19 13.10 16.84
CA GLN A 106 10.50 12.96 15.55
C GLN A 106 9.23 12.12 15.69
N ARG A 107 9.27 11.07 16.52
CA ARG A 107 8.13 10.24 16.89
C ARG A 107 7.04 11.05 17.59
N GLU A 108 7.42 11.83 18.60
CA GLU A 108 6.51 12.75 19.29
C GLU A 108 5.95 13.81 18.36
N ARG A 109 6.75 14.38 17.46
CA ARG A 109 6.27 15.34 16.46
C ARG A 109 5.20 14.73 15.55
N ILE A 110 5.42 13.52 15.06
CA ILE A 110 4.45 12.80 14.24
C ILE A 110 3.16 12.55 15.03
N TYR A 111 3.27 11.99 16.23
CA TYR A 111 2.10 11.73 17.08
C TYR A 111 1.32 13.01 17.39
N ASN A 112 2.03 14.09 17.74
CA ASN A 112 1.47 15.39 18.03
C ASN A 112 0.83 16.04 16.78
N GLU A 113 1.38 15.81 15.58
CA GLU A 113 0.77 16.25 14.31
C GLU A 113 -0.61 15.59 14.13
N PHE A 114 -0.70 14.26 14.27
CA PHE A 114 -1.96 13.52 14.16
C PHE A 114 -2.97 13.94 15.24
N LEU A 115 -2.50 14.08 16.48
CA LEU A 115 -3.34 14.51 17.60
C LEU A 115 -3.87 15.94 17.40
N THR A 116 -3.04 16.84 16.86
CA THR A 116 -3.44 18.22 16.54
C THR A 116 -4.51 18.24 15.47
N MET A 117 -4.36 17.45 14.39
CA MET A 117 -5.37 17.33 13.33
C MET A 117 -6.70 16.78 13.87
N TYR A 118 -6.65 15.74 14.72
CA TYR A 118 -7.85 15.17 15.37
C TYR A 118 -8.60 16.21 16.23
N ASN A 119 -7.87 16.92 17.09
CA ASN A 119 -8.45 17.92 17.99
C ASN A 119 -9.01 19.13 17.23
N GLN A 120 -8.42 19.48 16.08
CA GLN A 120 -8.93 20.55 15.23
C GLN A 120 -10.25 20.17 14.57
N GLN A 121 -10.45 18.91 14.14
CA GLN A 121 -11.74 18.44 13.61
C GLN A 121 -12.87 18.59 14.65
N ASP A 122 -12.63 18.15 15.89
CA ASP A 122 -13.65 18.22 16.96
C ASP A 122 -14.01 19.68 17.32
N ASN A 123 -13.06 20.60 17.18
CA ASN A 123 -13.26 22.04 17.36
C ASN A 123 -13.90 22.73 16.14
N SER A 124 -13.79 22.15 14.94
CA SER A 124 -14.18 22.80 13.67
C SER A 124 -15.68 22.76 13.36
N SER A 125 -16.51 22.08 14.16
CA SER A 125 -17.98 22.30 14.11
C SER A 125 -18.38 23.75 14.43
N ARG A 126 -17.44 24.59 14.91
CA ARG A 126 -17.68 26.00 15.30
C ARG A 126 -17.13 27.04 14.31
N HIS A 127 -16.25 26.69 13.37
CA HIS A 127 -15.72 27.64 12.39
C HIS A 127 -15.53 26.99 11.00
N THR A 128 -16.09 27.64 9.99
CA THR A 128 -16.13 27.23 8.58
C THR A 128 -14.82 27.55 7.84
N ASP A 129 -13.67 27.29 8.46
CA ASP A 129 -12.38 27.47 7.81
C ASP A 129 -11.96 26.18 7.09
N LYS A 130 -11.34 26.34 5.91
CA LYS A 130 -10.88 25.23 5.06
C LYS A 130 -9.77 24.46 5.79
N LEU A 131 -10.14 23.40 6.49
CA LEU A 131 -9.17 22.49 7.10
C LEU A 131 -8.33 21.85 5.97
N PRO A 132 -7.00 21.74 6.12
CA PRO A 132 -6.11 21.27 5.05
C PRO A 132 -6.37 19.83 4.60
N TRP A 133 -7.11 19.03 5.38
CA TRP A 133 -7.53 17.67 5.01
C TRP A 133 -8.96 17.57 4.48
N LYS A 134 -9.72 18.68 4.46
CA LYS A 134 -11.10 18.70 3.94
C LYS A 134 -11.16 18.51 2.42
N ASP A 135 -10.01 18.63 1.76
CA ASP A 135 -9.77 18.32 0.36
C ASP A 135 -8.95 17.01 0.20
N ASN A 136 -8.93 16.08 1.18
CA ASN A 136 -8.26 14.78 1.02
C ASN A 136 -9.04 13.83 0.09
N SER A 137 -9.47 14.37 -1.04
CA SER A 137 -10.23 13.68 -2.03
C SER A 137 -9.36 12.73 -2.85
N ARG A 138 -10.03 11.95 -3.70
CA ARG A 138 -9.41 11.11 -4.71
C ARG A 138 -8.34 11.85 -5.52
N GLU A 139 -8.56 13.13 -5.81
CA GLU A 139 -7.64 14.01 -6.54
C GLU A 139 -6.34 14.26 -5.77
N THR A 140 -6.41 14.46 -4.45
CA THR A 140 -5.23 14.61 -3.59
C THR A 140 -4.39 13.33 -3.57
N ARG A 141 -5.04 12.17 -3.46
CA ARG A 141 -4.34 10.87 -3.56
C ARG A 141 -3.67 10.68 -4.93
N GLN A 142 -4.32 11.11 -6.01
CA GLN A 142 -3.72 11.08 -7.35
C GLN A 142 -2.51 12.00 -7.50
N MET A 143 -2.51 13.17 -6.84
CA MET A 143 -1.38 14.10 -6.86
C MET A 143 -0.17 13.58 -6.07
N ILE A 144 -0.40 12.84 -4.98
CA ILE A 144 0.67 12.26 -4.14
C ILE A 144 1.26 11.00 -4.77
N TYR A 145 0.44 10.22 -5.48
CA TYR A 145 0.85 8.92 -6.04
C TYR A 145 2.18 8.93 -6.83
N PRO A 146 2.51 9.89 -7.71
CA PRO A 146 3.79 9.92 -8.40
C PRO A 146 5.00 9.94 -7.47
N HIS A 147 4.89 10.59 -6.30
CA HIS A 147 5.95 10.58 -5.30
C HIS A 147 6.13 9.18 -4.70
N ILE A 148 5.02 8.50 -4.40
CA ILE A 148 5.01 7.12 -3.89
C ILE A 148 5.55 6.14 -4.93
N GLU A 149 5.11 6.25 -6.18
CA GLU A 149 5.58 5.43 -7.28
C GLU A 149 7.09 5.56 -7.47
N ASN A 150 7.62 6.78 -7.48
CA ASN A 150 9.07 7.00 -7.54
C ASN A 150 9.78 6.39 -6.34
N TYR A 151 9.25 6.56 -5.12
CA TYR A 151 9.84 5.93 -3.93
C TYR A 151 9.89 4.40 -4.06
N LEU A 152 8.81 3.76 -4.51
CA LEU A 152 8.74 2.30 -4.71
C LEU A 152 9.77 1.81 -5.74
N LEU A 153 9.96 2.56 -6.83
CA LEU A 153 10.88 2.19 -7.91
C LEU A 153 12.35 2.47 -7.59
N GLU A 154 12.64 3.50 -6.80
CA GLU A 154 14.01 3.92 -6.50
C GLU A 154 14.53 3.32 -5.20
N MET A 155 13.70 3.27 -4.15
CA MET A 155 14.13 2.97 -2.79
C MET A 155 13.80 1.56 -2.34
N VAL A 156 12.95 0.81 -3.07
CA VAL A 156 12.55 -0.57 -2.70
C VAL A 156 13.07 -1.58 -3.73
N PRO A 157 14.26 -2.20 -3.51
CA PRO A 157 14.88 -3.09 -4.48
C PRO A 157 14.02 -4.30 -4.88
N SER A 158 13.27 -4.88 -3.92
CA SER A 158 12.40 -6.03 -4.17
C SER A 158 11.28 -5.69 -5.15
N ILE A 159 10.75 -4.48 -5.08
CA ILE A 159 9.69 -4.02 -5.99
C ILE A 159 10.28 -3.66 -7.34
N LYS A 160 11.39 -2.91 -7.36
CA LYS A 160 12.08 -2.52 -8.60
C LYS A 160 12.37 -3.71 -9.53
N CYS A 161 12.83 -4.83 -8.98
CA CYS A 161 13.14 -6.03 -9.77
C CYS A 161 11.91 -6.78 -10.29
N CYS A 162 10.70 -6.45 -9.82
CA CYS A 162 9.48 -7.20 -10.07
C CYS A 162 8.43 -6.42 -10.87
N VAL A 163 8.76 -5.25 -11.44
CA VAL A 163 7.77 -4.40 -12.15
C VAL A 163 7.54 -4.82 -13.61
N GLU A 164 8.40 -5.65 -14.18
CA GLU A 164 8.26 -6.13 -15.56
C GLU A 164 7.79 -7.58 -15.62
N CYS A 165 6.51 -7.78 -15.91
CA CYS A 165 6.00 -9.12 -16.21
C CYS A 165 6.46 -9.55 -17.61
N PRO A 166 7.03 -10.76 -17.78
CA PRO A 166 7.42 -11.25 -19.09
C PRO A 166 6.23 -11.26 -20.06
N LYS A 167 6.40 -10.59 -21.21
CA LYS A 167 5.41 -10.59 -22.28
C LYS A 167 5.44 -11.94 -22.99
N ILE A 168 4.46 -12.80 -22.70
CA ILE A 168 4.29 -14.07 -23.40
C ILE A 168 3.50 -13.80 -24.69
N PRO A 169 4.12 -13.89 -25.89
CA PRO A 169 3.49 -13.45 -27.14
C PRO A 169 2.33 -14.37 -27.60
N GLN A 170 2.33 -15.63 -27.15
CA GLN A 170 1.28 -16.58 -27.49
C GLN A 170 0.23 -16.63 -26.39
N LYS A 171 -1.03 -16.32 -26.74
CA LYS A 171 -2.18 -16.60 -25.87
C LYS A 171 -2.28 -18.10 -25.58
N GLY A 172 -2.72 -18.46 -24.38
CA GLY A 172 -2.95 -19.83 -23.97
C GLY A 172 -1.68 -20.66 -23.81
N ARG A 173 -0.51 -20.05 -23.56
CA ARG A 173 0.78 -20.77 -23.44
C ARG A 173 0.71 -21.95 -22.48
N LEU A 174 0.05 -21.79 -21.33
CA LEU A 174 -0.13 -22.88 -20.37
C LEU A 174 -0.90 -24.06 -20.97
N ARG A 175 -1.99 -23.79 -21.70
CA ARG A 175 -2.76 -24.85 -22.39
C ARG A 175 -1.94 -25.53 -23.46
N THR A 176 -1.15 -24.76 -24.21
CA THR A 176 -0.24 -25.32 -25.23
C THR A 176 0.77 -26.27 -24.62
N ILE A 177 1.39 -25.89 -23.48
CA ILE A 177 2.34 -26.75 -22.77
C ILE A 177 1.66 -28.02 -22.25
N ILE A 178 0.47 -27.90 -21.64
CA ILE A 178 -0.30 -29.07 -21.17
C ILE A 178 -0.60 -30.03 -22.33
N ASN A 179 -1.05 -29.52 -23.47
CA ASN A 179 -1.33 -30.34 -24.65
C ASN A 179 -0.07 -31.01 -25.21
N GLN A 180 1.07 -30.32 -25.19
CA GLN A 180 2.35 -30.92 -25.55
C GLN A 180 2.73 -32.06 -24.59
N SER A 181 2.59 -31.86 -23.27
CA SER A 181 2.85 -32.89 -22.26
C SER A 181 1.96 -34.12 -22.46
N LEU A 182 0.66 -33.94 -22.73
CA LEU A 182 -0.26 -35.05 -23.04
C LEU A 182 0.19 -35.81 -24.29
N ASN A 183 0.60 -35.09 -25.35
CA ASN A 183 1.13 -35.73 -26.56
C ASN A 183 2.43 -36.49 -26.31
N PHE A 184 3.28 -36.05 -25.38
CA PHE A 184 4.48 -36.79 -24.99
C PHE A 184 4.14 -38.07 -24.22
N GLN A 185 3.17 -38.02 -23.31
CA GLN A 185 2.71 -39.20 -22.57
C GLN A 185 2.10 -40.26 -23.48
N LEU A 186 1.39 -39.86 -24.55
CA LEU A 186 0.78 -40.77 -25.53
C LEU A 186 1.78 -41.38 -26.52
N LYS A 187 3.00 -40.82 -26.61
CA LYS A 187 4.06 -41.29 -27.52
C LYS A 187 5.09 -42.20 -26.83
N MET A 188 5.03 -42.34 -25.50
CA MET A 188 5.72 -43.38 -24.72
C MET A 188 4.84 -44.63 -24.66
#